data_AF-A0A848K6B7-F1
#
_entry.id   AF-A0A848K6B7-F1
#
_cell.length_a   1.000
_cell.length_b   1.000
_cell.length_c   1.000
_cell.angle_alpha   90.00
_cell.angle_beta   90.00
_cell.angle_gamma   90.00
#
_symmetry.space_group_name_H-M   'P 1'
#
loop_
_entity.id
_entity.type
_entity.pdbx_description
1 polymer ?
#
loop_
_entity_poly.entity_id
_entity_poly.type
_entity_poly.pdbx_seq_one_letter_code
_entity_poly.pdbx_strand_id
1 'polypeptide(L)'
;MGKSLRVAVGAVVGAAMLSACSVGGHARPTANVPSDPAVLNTHGFDLDAKEKAQVELTQQILRTDPCALLDTTAVTKVGDVKTLGPEYDLSSCSARFTRSGTKSYSSSSVIVEVDLLGPSQSDTPTTLDGISVLIDTFATQPNGRGGCGYYLPLPLPVPAVLADASIEPFLSVQVREYGEEQDSCPLAADLIRSANTTLKRGLPQHDTVKAKSSLLGHSPCEVIDIAPLSPEVKTWDISTYSPYSCSFSTGDIDTRTTVRFVTKLVLERSSDSSDPEPIEKDGRQLVIDKSGSSCGVTAYFKRTFDNVYPGSKDPPTGSEIYEYQSAVAVDSPQCDYAQQLALDAARRFDA
;
A
#
# COMPACT_ATOMS: atom_id res chain seq x y z
N MET A 1 72.35 33.11 -4.15
CA MET A 1 72.01 33.93 -5.34
C MET A 1 70.61 33.52 -5.75
N GLY A 2 69.51 34.16 -5.38
CA GLY A 2 69.28 35.58 -5.11
C GLY A 2 68.66 36.23 -6.34
N LYS A 3 67.35 36.05 -6.56
CA LYS A 3 66.49 36.99 -7.28
C LYS A 3 65.01 36.71 -6.98
N SER A 4 64.47 37.60 -6.15
CA SER A 4 63.05 37.84 -5.89
C SER A 4 62.33 38.30 -7.16
N LEU A 5 61.07 37.88 -7.34
CA LEU A 5 60.13 38.57 -8.21
C LEU A 5 58.87 38.95 -7.42
N ARG A 6 58.40 40.16 -7.72
CA ARG A 6 57.51 40.99 -6.92
C ARG A 6 56.04 40.69 -7.16
N VAL A 7 55.28 40.94 -6.11
CA VAL A 7 53.82 41.08 -6.01
C VAL A 7 53.27 42.09 -7.03
N ALA A 8 52.12 41.77 -7.62
CA ALA A 8 51.16 42.75 -8.14
C ALA A 8 49.75 42.35 -7.66
N VAL A 9 49.25 43.11 -6.69
CA VAL A 9 47.87 43.09 -6.20
C VAL A 9 47.04 43.93 -7.18
N GLY A 10 46.04 43.32 -7.81
CA GLY A 10 45.02 43.99 -8.60
C GLY A 10 43.66 43.76 -7.96
N ALA A 11 43.15 44.78 -7.25
CA ALA A 11 41.79 44.80 -6.73
C ALA A 11 40.83 45.15 -7.88
N VAL A 12 39.90 44.25 -8.21
CA VAL A 12 38.75 44.56 -9.05
C VAL A 12 37.53 44.63 -8.14
N VAL A 13 37.06 45.86 -7.93
CA VAL A 13 35.78 46.17 -7.29
C VAL A 13 34.70 46.02 -8.37
N GLY A 14 34.02 44.87 -8.38
CA GLY A 14 32.82 44.63 -9.18
C GLY A 14 31.58 44.95 -8.35
N ALA A 15 30.86 45.99 -8.75
CA ALA A 15 29.58 46.38 -8.15
C ALA A 15 28.53 45.28 -8.33
N ALA A 16 27.97 44.81 -7.22
CA ALA A 16 26.83 43.91 -7.19
C ALA A 16 25.56 44.68 -7.60
N MET A 17 24.98 44.35 -8.75
CA MET A 17 23.58 44.62 -9.02
C MET A 17 22.77 43.42 -8.51
N LEU A 18 22.19 43.55 -7.32
CA LEU A 18 21.19 42.63 -6.80
C LEU A 18 19.86 42.90 -7.53
N SER A 19 19.67 42.23 -8.66
CA SER A 19 18.33 42.04 -9.22
C SER A 19 17.58 41.06 -8.32
N ALA A 20 16.58 41.58 -7.61
CA ALA A 20 15.64 40.79 -6.83
C ALA A 20 14.79 39.91 -7.77
N CYS A 21 15.21 38.68 -7.98
CA CYS A 21 14.30 37.61 -8.35
C CYS A 21 13.61 37.16 -7.06
N SER A 22 12.31 37.43 -6.97
CA SER A 22 11.40 36.87 -5.98
C SER A 22 11.43 35.34 -6.09
N VAL A 23 12.25 34.71 -5.27
CA VAL A 23 12.09 33.29 -4.96
C VAL A 23 10.83 33.21 -4.10
N GLY A 24 9.77 32.61 -4.64
CA GLY A 24 8.57 32.26 -3.89
C GLY A 24 8.95 31.26 -2.80
N GLY A 25 9.37 31.78 -1.65
CA GLY A 25 9.56 30.99 -0.44
C GLY A 25 8.18 30.67 0.14
N HIS A 26 7.68 29.48 -0.11
CA HIS A 26 6.68 28.89 0.77
C HIS A 26 7.38 28.57 2.09
N ALA A 27 7.20 29.44 3.08
CA ALA A 27 7.58 29.14 4.45
C ALA A 27 6.81 27.90 4.91
N ARG A 28 7.53 26.84 5.29
CA ARG A 28 6.96 25.62 5.87
C ARG A 28 6.34 25.97 7.24
N PRO A 29 5.07 25.66 7.51
CA PRO A 29 4.56 25.69 8.87
C PRO A 29 5.29 24.62 9.70
N THR A 30 5.68 24.98 10.92
CA THR A 30 6.18 24.04 11.92
C THR A 30 5.19 22.90 12.12
N ALA A 31 5.71 21.66 12.13
CA ALA A 31 4.98 20.43 12.36
C ALA A 31 4.28 20.43 13.74
N ASN A 32 3.07 20.98 13.79
CA ASN A 32 2.07 20.54 14.74
C ASN A 32 1.22 19.54 13.98
N VAL A 33 1.49 18.24 14.16
CA VAL A 33 0.60 17.17 13.69
C VAL A 33 -0.72 17.35 14.45
N PRO A 34 -1.82 17.77 13.80
CA PRO A 34 -3.10 17.84 14.46
C PRO A 34 -3.51 16.41 14.80
N SER A 35 -3.76 16.14 16.07
CA SER A 35 -4.32 14.87 16.55
C SER A 35 -5.81 14.70 16.19
N ASP A 36 -6.37 15.64 15.42
CA ASP A 36 -7.74 15.56 14.91
C ASP A 36 -7.73 14.86 13.54
N PRO A 37 -8.32 13.66 13.41
CA PRO A 37 -8.44 12.96 12.14
C PRO A 37 -9.23 13.73 11.07
N ALA A 38 -9.86 14.86 11.42
CA ALA A 38 -10.53 15.77 10.49
C ALA A 38 -9.59 16.75 9.76
N VAL A 39 -8.32 16.89 10.18
CA VAL A 39 -7.36 17.78 9.49
C VAL A 39 -6.50 16.96 8.53
N LEU A 40 -6.73 17.17 7.23
CA LEU A 40 -5.94 16.57 6.16
C LEU A 40 -4.47 16.99 6.28
N ASN A 41 -3.56 16.04 6.52
CA ASN A 41 -2.12 16.32 6.47
C ASN A 41 -1.68 16.46 5.01
N THR A 42 -1.35 17.68 4.59
CA THR A 42 -0.84 17.96 3.24
C THR A 42 0.68 17.90 3.16
N HIS A 43 1.38 17.59 4.26
CA HIS A 43 2.83 17.59 4.37
C HIS A 43 3.49 18.92 3.97
N GLY A 44 2.73 20.02 4.08
CA GLY A 44 3.15 21.36 3.69
C GLY A 44 2.96 21.71 2.21
N PHE A 45 2.40 20.80 1.40
CA PHE A 45 2.03 21.09 0.01
C PHE A 45 0.72 21.88 -0.07
N ASP A 46 0.66 22.81 -1.02
CA ASP A 46 -0.59 23.48 -1.41
C ASP A 46 -1.29 22.62 -2.45
N LEU A 47 -2.24 21.81 -1.99
CA LEU A 47 -3.02 20.90 -2.82
C LEU A 47 -4.27 21.60 -3.34
N ASP A 48 -4.62 21.36 -4.61
CA ASP A 48 -5.89 21.82 -5.15
C ASP A 48 -7.08 21.04 -4.57
N ALA A 49 -8.31 21.43 -4.92
CA ALA A 49 -9.52 20.81 -4.39
C ALA A 49 -9.66 19.32 -4.79
N LYS A 50 -9.20 18.96 -6.00
CA LYS A 50 -9.24 17.59 -6.51
C LYS A 50 -8.24 16.72 -5.75
N GLU A 51 -7.02 17.22 -5.58
CA GLU A 51 -5.97 16.53 -4.85
C GLU A 51 -6.35 16.30 -3.39
N LYS A 52 -6.91 17.33 -2.71
CA LYS A 52 -7.40 17.20 -1.33
C LYS A 52 -8.48 16.12 -1.21
N ALA A 53 -9.43 16.10 -2.14
CA ALA A 53 -10.49 15.11 -2.17
C ALA A 53 -9.95 13.68 -2.37
N GLN A 54 -8.95 13.50 -3.24
CA GLN A 54 -8.31 12.20 -3.45
C GLN A 54 -7.55 11.74 -2.20
N VAL A 55 -6.83 12.64 -1.53
CA VAL A 55 -6.10 12.30 -0.30
C VAL A 55 -7.09 11.90 0.81
N GLU A 56 -8.17 12.66 0.98
CA GLU A 56 -9.21 12.37 1.96
C GLU A 56 -9.87 11.01 1.69
N LEU A 57 -10.26 10.73 0.45
CA LEU A 57 -10.86 9.44 0.08
C LEU A 57 -9.90 8.27 0.34
N THR A 58 -8.63 8.43 -0.01
CA THR A 58 -7.58 7.43 0.22
C THR A 58 -7.38 7.16 1.72
N GLN A 59 -7.41 8.20 2.56
CA GLN A 59 -7.31 8.05 4.01
C GLN A 59 -8.52 7.34 4.63
N GLN A 60 -9.72 7.50 4.06
CA GLN A 60 -10.90 6.74 4.51
C GLN A 60 -10.77 5.25 4.18
N ILE A 61 -10.23 4.92 3.01
CA ILE A 61 -9.97 3.51 2.61
C ILE A 61 -8.88 2.89 3.47
N LEU A 62 -7.78 3.61 3.71
CA LEU A 62 -6.67 3.16 4.56
C LEU A 62 -7.13 2.75 5.98
N ARG A 63 -8.20 3.35 6.50
CA ARG A 63 -8.74 3.01 7.83
C ARG A 63 -9.74 1.85 7.81
N THR A 64 -10.18 1.43 6.62
CA THR A 64 -11.19 0.39 6.45
C THR A 64 -10.59 -0.98 6.72
N ASP A 65 -11.22 -1.79 7.57
CA ASP A 65 -10.79 -3.17 7.84
C ASP A 65 -11.37 -4.15 6.81
N PRO A 66 -10.58 -4.62 5.82
CA PRO A 66 -11.08 -5.59 4.84
C PRO A 66 -11.43 -6.94 5.46
N CYS A 67 -10.81 -7.33 6.58
CA CYS A 67 -11.12 -8.61 7.23
C CYS A 67 -12.49 -8.61 7.90
N ALA A 68 -12.97 -7.44 8.35
CA ALA A 68 -14.31 -7.29 8.87
C ALA A 68 -15.40 -7.37 7.77
N LEU A 69 -15.02 -7.30 6.50
CA LEU A 69 -15.91 -7.50 5.35
C LEU A 69 -15.93 -8.96 4.87
N LEU A 70 -15.02 -9.82 5.35
CA LEU A 70 -14.97 -11.24 5.00
C LEU A 70 -15.84 -12.07 5.94
N ASP A 71 -16.91 -12.67 5.40
CA ASP A 71 -17.78 -13.57 6.16
C ASP A 71 -17.17 -14.97 6.29
N THR A 72 -16.45 -15.18 7.39
CA THR A 72 -15.85 -16.47 7.72
C THR A 72 -16.89 -17.58 7.93
N THR A 73 -18.14 -17.25 8.26
CA THR A 73 -19.21 -18.24 8.37
C THR A 73 -19.61 -18.77 6.99
N ALA A 74 -19.57 -17.94 5.95
CA ALA A 74 -19.77 -18.39 4.57
C ALA A 74 -18.63 -19.33 4.12
N VAL A 75 -17.37 -18.98 4.42
CA VAL A 75 -16.21 -19.81 4.04
C VAL A 75 -16.20 -21.15 4.80
N THR A 76 -16.53 -21.15 6.09
CA THR A 76 -16.56 -22.38 6.91
C THR A 76 -17.63 -23.39 6.49
N LYS A 77 -18.67 -22.96 5.75
CA LYS A 77 -19.67 -23.88 5.16
C LYS A 77 -19.10 -24.73 4.03
N VAL A 78 -18.06 -24.26 3.34
CA VAL A 78 -17.47 -24.95 2.17
C VAL A 78 -16.13 -25.63 2.48
N GLY A 79 -15.48 -25.27 3.60
CA GLY A 79 -14.22 -25.88 4.02
C GLY A 79 -13.76 -25.46 5.41
N ASP A 80 -12.63 -26.01 5.84
CA ASP A 80 -11.98 -25.63 7.10
C ASP A 80 -11.03 -24.46 6.86
N VAL A 81 -11.27 -23.33 7.51
CA VAL A 81 -10.44 -22.12 7.37
C VAL A 81 -9.15 -22.33 8.14
N LYS A 82 -8.02 -22.21 7.44
CA LYS A 82 -6.67 -22.43 7.96
C LYS A 82 -6.01 -21.13 8.36
N THR A 83 -6.08 -20.14 7.48
CA THR A 83 -5.55 -18.80 7.72
C THR A 83 -6.60 -17.74 7.46
N LEU A 84 -6.53 -16.66 8.21
CA LEU A 84 -7.31 -15.45 8.03
C LEU A 84 -6.44 -14.24 8.36
N GLY A 85 -6.29 -13.33 7.41
CA GLY A 85 -5.57 -12.09 7.64
C GLY A 85 -5.23 -11.39 6.33
N PRO A 86 -4.53 -10.25 6.40
CA PRO A 86 -4.14 -9.50 5.22
C PRO A 86 -3.26 -10.31 4.26
N GLU A 87 -3.36 -10.04 2.95
CA GLU A 87 -2.58 -10.72 1.90
C GLU A 87 -1.86 -9.68 1.01
N TYR A 88 -0.52 -9.72 0.99
CA TYR A 88 0.37 -8.77 0.29
C TYR A 88 0.41 -7.33 0.85
N ASP A 89 -0.73 -6.77 1.27
CA ASP A 89 -0.85 -5.47 1.91
C ASP A 89 -2.04 -5.46 2.89
N LEU A 90 -2.36 -4.30 3.46
CA LEU A 90 -3.42 -4.15 4.46
C LEU A 90 -4.76 -3.71 3.83
N SER A 91 -4.84 -3.47 2.51
CA SER A 91 -6.11 -3.22 1.78
C SER A 91 -6.88 -4.50 1.54
N SER A 92 -6.19 -5.64 1.60
CA SER A 92 -6.78 -6.94 1.39
C SER A 92 -6.93 -7.73 2.69
N CYS A 93 -7.86 -8.67 2.68
CA CYS A 93 -7.95 -9.77 3.63
C CYS A 93 -8.20 -11.06 2.88
N SER A 94 -7.50 -12.10 3.29
CA SER A 94 -7.55 -13.41 2.69
C SER A 94 -7.92 -14.46 3.71
N ALA A 95 -8.82 -15.36 3.31
CA ALA A 95 -9.09 -16.58 4.02
C ALA A 95 -8.67 -17.76 3.15
N ARG A 96 -7.70 -18.56 3.63
CA ARG A 96 -7.32 -19.81 2.98
C ARG A 96 -7.98 -20.97 3.68
N PHE A 97 -8.51 -21.90 2.91
CA PHE A 97 -9.32 -22.99 3.44
C PHE A 97 -9.11 -24.29 2.67
N THR A 98 -9.24 -25.40 3.38
CA THR A 98 -9.26 -26.74 2.79
C THR A 98 -10.69 -27.20 2.63
N ARG A 99 -11.07 -27.54 1.41
CA ARG A 99 -12.44 -27.90 1.07
C ARG A 99 -12.83 -29.26 1.65
N SER A 100 -14.10 -29.40 2.05
CA SER A 100 -14.61 -30.69 2.52
C SER A 100 -14.75 -31.67 1.36
N GLY A 101 -14.27 -32.91 1.54
CA GLY A 101 -14.46 -33.99 0.55
C GLY A 101 -13.51 -33.97 -0.66
N THR A 102 -12.56 -33.04 -0.74
CA THR A 102 -11.51 -33.04 -1.77
C THR A 102 -10.26 -33.76 -1.27
N LYS A 103 -9.67 -34.63 -2.10
CA LYS A 103 -8.40 -35.32 -1.78
C LYS A 103 -7.15 -34.45 -2.01
N SER A 104 -7.32 -33.27 -2.60
CA SER A 104 -6.22 -32.35 -2.91
C SER A 104 -5.98 -31.42 -1.72
N TYR A 105 -4.72 -31.33 -1.29
CA TYR A 105 -4.23 -30.36 -0.31
C TYR A 105 -4.10 -28.94 -0.88
N SER A 106 -4.50 -28.70 -2.14
CA SER A 106 -4.52 -27.36 -2.72
C SER A 106 -5.48 -26.48 -1.93
N SER A 107 -4.95 -25.53 -1.15
CA SER A 107 -5.74 -24.56 -0.42
C SER A 107 -6.51 -23.67 -1.40
N SER A 108 -7.82 -23.59 -1.25
CA SER A 108 -8.59 -22.54 -1.91
C SER A 108 -8.44 -21.24 -1.12
N SER A 109 -8.58 -20.10 -1.79
CA SER A 109 -8.51 -18.79 -1.14
C SER A 109 -9.71 -17.92 -1.51
N VAL A 110 -10.15 -17.15 -0.53
CA VAL A 110 -11.05 -16.01 -0.72
C VAL A 110 -10.23 -14.77 -0.42
N ILE A 111 -10.27 -13.79 -1.31
CA ILE A 111 -9.63 -12.49 -1.16
C ILE A 111 -10.72 -11.43 -1.18
N VAL A 112 -10.68 -10.54 -0.19
CA VAL A 112 -11.52 -9.35 -0.10
C VAL A 112 -10.57 -8.15 -0.11
N GLU A 113 -10.74 -7.22 -1.03
CA GLU A 113 -9.84 -6.08 -1.21
C GLU A 113 -10.62 -4.79 -1.33
N VAL A 114 -10.13 -3.74 -0.69
CA VAL A 114 -10.70 -2.38 -0.77
C VAL A 114 -9.69 -1.48 -1.45
N ASP A 115 -10.04 -0.96 -2.63
CA ASP A 115 -9.13 -0.12 -3.42
C ASP A 115 -9.88 0.98 -4.20
N LEU A 116 -9.11 1.93 -4.70
CA LEU A 116 -9.48 2.98 -5.65
C LEU A 116 -9.31 2.55 -7.10
N LEU A 117 -8.51 1.51 -7.37
CA LEU A 117 -8.40 0.92 -8.69
C LEU A 117 -9.67 0.13 -8.95
N GLY A 118 -10.55 0.77 -9.70
CA GLY A 118 -11.85 0.24 -10.03
C GLY A 118 -11.83 -0.92 -11.02
N PRO A 119 -13.02 -1.46 -11.30
CA PRO A 119 -13.27 -2.48 -12.32
C PRO A 119 -12.67 -2.08 -13.69
N SER A 120 -12.25 -3.08 -14.45
CA SER A 120 -11.81 -2.92 -15.83
C SER A 120 -12.99 -2.58 -16.76
N GLN A 121 -12.70 -2.00 -17.92
CA GLN A 121 -13.74 -1.74 -18.94
C GLN A 121 -14.40 -3.02 -19.49
N SER A 122 -13.76 -4.18 -19.33
CA SER A 122 -14.33 -5.49 -19.70
C SER A 122 -15.30 -6.04 -18.66
N ASP A 123 -15.32 -5.49 -17.45
CA ASP A 123 -16.16 -6.01 -16.38
C ASP A 123 -17.64 -5.66 -16.63
N THR A 124 -18.50 -6.65 -16.40
CA THR A 124 -19.88 -6.59 -16.85
C THR A 124 -20.80 -6.31 -15.66
N PRO A 125 -21.68 -5.29 -15.74
CA PRO A 125 -22.69 -5.04 -14.72
C PRO A 125 -23.65 -6.23 -14.59
N THR A 126 -23.95 -6.59 -13.34
CA THR A 126 -24.97 -7.59 -13.03
C THR A 126 -25.68 -7.23 -11.72
N THR A 127 -26.61 -8.07 -11.30
CA THR A 127 -27.35 -7.90 -10.05
C THR A 127 -27.40 -9.21 -9.28
N LEU A 128 -27.00 -9.17 -8.02
CA LEU A 128 -27.11 -10.27 -7.07
C LEU A 128 -28.18 -9.92 -6.04
N ASP A 129 -29.38 -10.49 -6.16
CA ASP A 129 -30.48 -10.26 -5.21
C ASP A 129 -30.80 -8.77 -4.97
N GLY A 130 -30.79 -7.97 -6.04
CA GLY A 130 -31.00 -6.52 -6.00
C GLY A 130 -29.76 -5.67 -5.66
N ILE A 131 -28.60 -6.30 -5.47
CA ILE A 131 -27.31 -5.63 -5.27
C ILE A 131 -26.65 -5.44 -6.63
N SER A 132 -26.42 -4.18 -7.03
CA SER A 132 -25.68 -3.87 -8.25
C SER A 132 -24.19 -4.14 -8.03
N VAL A 133 -23.61 -4.99 -8.87
CA VAL A 133 -22.20 -5.39 -8.83
C VAL A 133 -21.66 -5.49 -10.24
N LEU A 134 -20.33 -5.57 -10.37
CA LEU A 134 -19.67 -5.88 -11.63
C LEU A 134 -19.00 -7.25 -11.51
N ILE A 135 -19.06 -8.06 -12.56
CA ILE A 135 -18.35 -9.34 -12.62
C ILE A 135 -16.89 -9.06 -12.93
N ASP A 136 -15.97 -9.55 -12.10
CA ASP A 136 -14.54 -9.56 -12.41
C ASP A 136 -14.27 -10.60 -13.50
N THR A 137 -14.20 -10.11 -14.73
CA THR A 137 -14.02 -10.96 -15.90
C THR A 137 -12.66 -11.61 -15.96
N PHE A 138 -11.64 -11.04 -15.30
CA PHE A 138 -10.30 -11.62 -15.21
C PHE A 138 -10.28 -12.81 -14.23
N ALA A 139 -10.88 -12.63 -13.05
CA ALA A 139 -11.01 -13.70 -12.05
C ALA A 139 -11.91 -14.85 -12.53
N THR A 140 -12.87 -14.57 -13.43
CA THR A 140 -13.86 -15.54 -13.93
C THR A 140 -13.42 -16.26 -15.21
N GLN A 141 -12.20 -16.05 -15.72
CA GLN A 141 -11.78 -16.71 -16.97
C GLN A 141 -11.58 -18.23 -16.78
N PRO A 142 -12.01 -19.06 -17.76
CA PRO A 142 -11.84 -20.52 -17.70
C PRO A 142 -10.38 -20.97 -17.57
N ASN A 143 -9.44 -20.15 -18.05
CA ASN A 143 -8.00 -20.43 -18.02
C ASN A 143 -7.35 -19.99 -16.70
N GLY A 144 -8.08 -19.23 -15.86
CA GLY A 144 -7.60 -18.67 -14.60
C GLY A 144 -7.91 -19.56 -13.41
N ARG A 145 -7.24 -20.71 -13.27
CA ARG A 145 -7.24 -21.56 -12.05
C ARG A 145 -8.61 -21.77 -11.33
N GLY A 146 -9.73 -21.75 -12.06
CA GLY A 146 -11.09 -21.97 -11.52
C GLY A 146 -11.50 -20.98 -10.42
N GLY A 147 -11.71 -19.71 -10.77
CA GLY A 147 -12.15 -18.65 -9.85
C GLY A 147 -13.43 -17.93 -10.25
N CYS A 148 -13.89 -17.05 -9.36
CA CYS A 148 -15.01 -16.13 -9.60
C CYS A 148 -14.79 -14.87 -8.77
N GLY A 149 -15.13 -13.70 -9.32
CA GLY A 149 -14.97 -12.45 -8.60
C GLY A 149 -16.04 -11.42 -8.94
N TYR A 150 -16.25 -10.50 -7.99
CA TYR A 150 -17.19 -9.41 -8.12
C TYR A 150 -16.61 -8.12 -7.54
N TYR A 151 -16.97 -6.99 -8.13
CA TYR A 151 -16.78 -5.66 -7.57
C TYR A 151 -18.09 -5.09 -7.05
N LEU A 152 -18.06 -4.53 -5.85
CA LEU A 152 -19.17 -3.82 -5.21
C LEU A 152 -18.72 -2.39 -4.89
N PRO A 153 -19.41 -1.34 -5.41
CA PRO A 153 -19.10 0.04 -5.05
C PRO A 153 -19.18 0.25 -3.53
N LEU A 154 -18.19 0.93 -2.94
CA LEU A 154 -18.25 1.30 -1.53
C LEU A 154 -19.24 2.45 -1.32
N PRO A 155 -19.97 2.47 -0.19
CA PRO A 155 -20.89 3.55 0.16
C PRO A 155 -20.13 4.79 0.68
N LEU A 156 -19.11 5.24 -0.04
CA LEU A 156 -18.32 6.41 0.29
C LEU A 156 -18.82 7.62 -0.51
N PRO A 157 -18.96 8.80 0.13
CA PRO A 157 -19.27 10.01 -0.61
C PRO A 157 -18.06 10.37 -1.48
N VAL A 158 -18.16 10.15 -2.79
CA VAL A 158 -17.15 10.62 -3.75
C VAL A 158 -17.43 12.09 -4.04
N PRO A 159 -16.51 13.02 -3.71
CA PRO A 159 -16.71 14.43 -4.01
C PRO A 159 -16.87 14.65 -5.52
N ALA A 160 -17.78 15.55 -5.91
CA ALA A 160 -18.06 15.82 -7.33
C ALA A 160 -16.82 16.24 -8.14
N VAL A 161 -15.81 16.84 -7.47
CA VAL A 161 -14.53 17.20 -8.07
C VAL A 161 -13.71 15.99 -8.55
N LEU A 162 -14.02 14.77 -8.06
CA LEU A 162 -13.40 13.52 -8.50
C LEU A 162 -14.17 12.83 -9.63
N ALA A 163 -15.38 13.28 -9.99
CA ALA A 163 -16.22 12.60 -10.98
C ALA A 163 -15.53 12.48 -12.35
N ASP A 164 -14.83 13.52 -12.79
CA ASP A 164 -14.11 13.55 -14.08
C ASP A 164 -12.85 12.67 -14.09
N ALA A 165 -12.40 12.20 -12.92
CA ALA A 165 -11.23 11.34 -12.78
C ALA A 165 -11.56 9.85 -12.82
N SER A 166 -12.86 9.49 -12.88
CA SER A 166 -13.33 8.11 -12.76
C SER A 166 -12.77 7.39 -11.52
N ILE A 167 -12.50 8.13 -10.45
CA ILE A 167 -12.05 7.58 -9.17
C ILE A 167 -13.30 7.21 -8.39
N GLU A 168 -13.55 5.91 -8.28
CA GLU A 168 -14.63 5.35 -7.49
C GLU A 168 -14.07 4.22 -6.63
N PRO A 169 -14.37 4.20 -5.32
CA PRO A 169 -13.86 3.18 -4.42
C PRO A 169 -14.70 1.90 -4.51
N PHE A 170 -14.03 0.75 -4.61
CA PHE A 170 -14.69 -0.56 -4.71
C PHE A 170 -14.20 -1.54 -3.65
N LEU A 171 -15.09 -2.46 -3.31
CA LEU A 171 -14.76 -3.74 -2.71
C LEU A 171 -14.64 -4.78 -3.82
N SER A 172 -13.50 -5.44 -3.95
CA SER A 172 -13.34 -6.66 -4.72
C SER A 172 -13.52 -7.88 -3.81
N VAL A 173 -14.25 -8.89 -4.28
CA VAL A 173 -14.31 -10.22 -3.67
C VAL A 173 -13.95 -11.23 -4.73
N GLN A 174 -12.91 -12.02 -4.49
CA GLN A 174 -12.43 -13.04 -5.41
C GLN A 174 -12.31 -14.38 -4.69
N VAL A 175 -12.78 -15.45 -5.33
CA VAL A 175 -12.51 -16.83 -4.93
C VAL A 175 -11.53 -17.41 -5.94
N ARG A 176 -10.41 -17.93 -5.46
CA ARG A 176 -9.31 -18.48 -6.28
C ARG A 176 -8.99 -19.90 -5.87
N GLU A 177 -8.43 -20.65 -6.81
CA GLU A 177 -7.93 -22.01 -6.57
C GLU A 177 -9.03 -22.93 -6.00
N TYR A 178 -10.27 -22.73 -6.48
CA TYR A 178 -11.44 -23.49 -6.01
C TYR A 178 -11.56 -24.88 -6.65
N GLY A 179 -10.72 -25.16 -7.65
CA GLY A 179 -10.67 -26.41 -8.41
C GLY A 179 -11.35 -26.28 -9.79
N GLU A 180 -10.81 -26.97 -10.78
CA GLU A 180 -11.20 -26.79 -12.20
C GLU A 180 -12.63 -27.22 -12.53
N GLU A 181 -13.20 -28.16 -11.78
CA GLU A 181 -14.52 -28.75 -12.07
C GLU A 181 -15.67 -28.11 -11.28
N GLN A 182 -15.42 -27.05 -10.49
CA GLN A 182 -16.40 -26.53 -9.54
C GLN A 182 -16.63 -25.04 -9.68
N ASP A 183 -17.91 -24.68 -9.63
CA ASP A 183 -18.34 -23.29 -9.66
C ASP A 183 -18.12 -22.63 -8.30
N SER A 184 -17.25 -21.63 -8.27
CA SER A 184 -16.95 -20.81 -7.08
C SER A 184 -17.85 -19.56 -6.97
N CYS A 185 -18.62 -19.23 -7.99
CA CYS A 185 -19.48 -18.06 -8.00
C CYS A 185 -20.55 -18.03 -6.91
N PRO A 186 -21.18 -19.17 -6.51
CA PRO A 186 -22.11 -19.16 -5.38
C PRO A 186 -21.46 -18.67 -4.08
N LEU A 187 -20.21 -19.06 -3.80
CA LEU A 187 -19.48 -18.60 -2.62
C LEU A 187 -19.13 -17.10 -2.74
N ALA A 188 -18.64 -16.66 -3.90
CA ALA A 188 -18.35 -15.25 -4.15
C ALA A 188 -19.60 -14.36 -3.98
N ALA A 189 -20.77 -14.83 -4.46
CA ALA A 189 -22.04 -14.14 -4.31
C ALA A 189 -22.52 -14.09 -2.84
N ASP A 190 -22.36 -15.19 -2.08
CA ASP A 190 -22.64 -15.22 -0.64
C ASP A 190 -21.81 -14.18 0.12
N LEU A 191 -20.52 -14.09 -0.19
CA LEU A 191 -19.58 -13.15 0.43
C LEU A 191 -19.94 -11.71 0.10
N ILE A 192 -20.26 -11.38 -1.16
CA ILE A 192 -20.73 -10.05 -1.56
C ILE A 192 -22.01 -9.66 -0.84
N ARG A 193 -22.97 -10.58 -0.70
CA ARG A 193 -24.20 -10.32 0.06
C ARG A 193 -23.91 -9.98 1.52
N SER A 194 -22.99 -10.72 2.14
CA SER A 194 -22.59 -10.50 3.52
C SER A 194 -21.85 -9.18 3.68
N ALA A 195 -20.88 -8.90 2.81
CA ALA A 195 -20.14 -7.64 2.80
C ALA A 195 -21.05 -6.42 2.60
N ASN A 196 -21.99 -6.47 1.64
CA ASN A 196 -22.98 -5.41 1.44
C ASN A 196 -23.86 -5.18 2.68
N THR A 197 -24.22 -6.24 3.40
CA THR A 197 -24.97 -6.12 4.67
C THR A 197 -24.15 -5.39 5.73
N THR A 198 -22.85 -5.66 5.80
CA THR A 198 -21.93 -4.91 6.68
C THR A 198 -21.78 -3.46 6.24
N LEU A 199 -21.53 -3.20 4.95
CA LEU A 199 -21.36 -1.86 4.40
C LEU A 199 -22.59 -0.96 4.59
N LYS A 200 -23.81 -1.52 4.57
CA LYS A 200 -25.03 -0.78 4.91
C LYS A 200 -25.07 -0.23 6.35
N ARG A 201 -24.24 -0.78 7.25
CA ARG A 201 -24.07 -0.28 8.63
C ARG A 201 -22.91 0.71 8.75
N GLY A 202 -22.14 0.92 7.69
CA GLY A 202 -20.93 1.73 7.65
C GLY A 202 -19.69 0.91 7.29
N LEU A 203 -18.60 1.61 6.96
CA LEU A 203 -17.31 0.97 6.71
C LEU A 203 -16.69 0.49 8.03
N PRO A 204 -16.36 -0.80 8.14
CA PRO A 204 -15.67 -1.28 9.33
C PRO A 204 -14.30 -0.60 9.41
N GLN A 205 -13.90 -0.20 10.62
CA GLN A 205 -12.61 0.42 10.86
C GLN A 205 -11.66 -0.61 11.49
N HIS A 206 -10.37 -0.49 11.24
CA HIS A 206 -9.38 -1.32 11.91
C HIS A 206 -9.46 -1.18 13.43
N ASP A 207 -9.51 -2.31 14.13
CA ASP A 207 -9.34 -2.35 15.58
C ASP A 207 -7.84 -2.20 15.88
N THR A 208 -7.38 -0.96 16.04
CA THR A 208 -5.95 -0.64 16.29
C THR A 208 -5.40 -1.24 17.58
N VAL A 209 -6.27 -1.68 18.51
CA VAL A 209 -5.88 -2.37 19.74
C VAL A 209 -5.59 -3.84 19.48
N LYS A 210 -6.39 -4.49 18.61
CA LYS A 210 -6.22 -5.91 18.26
C LYS A 210 -5.22 -6.11 17.11
N ALA A 211 -5.15 -5.16 16.20
CA ALA A 211 -4.32 -5.29 15.03
C ALA A 211 -2.85 -5.05 15.41
N LYS A 212 -2.04 -6.10 15.31
CA LYS A 212 -0.64 -6.11 15.78
C LYS A 212 0.33 -5.33 14.88
N SER A 213 -0.19 -4.52 13.96
CA SER A 213 0.59 -3.73 13.01
C SER A 213 0.61 -2.27 13.38
N SER A 214 1.81 -1.71 13.53
CA SER A 214 1.97 -0.27 13.66
C SER A 214 1.57 0.48 12.37
N LEU A 215 1.61 -0.16 11.20
CA LEU A 215 1.26 0.48 9.93
C LEU A 215 -0.21 0.93 9.85
N LEU A 216 -1.11 0.30 10.59
CA LEU A 216 -2.56 0.56 10.50
C LEU A 216 -2.98 1.94 11.03
N GLY A 217 -2.06 2.67 11.66
CA GLY A 217 -2.28 4.05 12.10
C GLY A 217 -1.60 5.10 11.23
N HIS A 218 -0.86 4.70 10.18
CA HIS A 218 0.03 5.60 9.46
C HIS A 218 -0.30 5.71 7.98
N SER A 219 -0.30 6.95 7.47
CA SER A 219 -0.28 7.16 6.02
C SER A 219 1.11 6.83 5.48
N PRO A 220 1.24 6.11 4.35
CA PRO A 220 2.54 5.90 3.72
C PRO A 220 3.23 7.22 3.34
N CYS A 221 2.47 8.32 3.17
CA CYS A 221 3.03 9.64 2.86
C CYS A 221 3.61 10.40 4.05
N GLU A 222 3.46 9.92 5.29
CA GLU A 222 4.24 10.45 6.42
C GLU A 222 5.75 10.36 6.21
N VAL A 223 6.19 9.51 5.27
CA VAL A 223 7.59 9.45 4.82
C VAL A 223 8.10 10.80 4.28
N ILE A 224 7.23 11.66 3.74
CA ILE A 224 7.60 12.99 3.24
C ILE A 224 8.11 13.88 4.38
N ASP A 225 7.59 13.72 5.59
CA ASP A 225 7.97 14.53 6.74
C ASP A 225 9.35 14.15 7.32
N ILE A 226 9.81 12.93 7.03
CA ILE A 226 11.09 12.38 7.47
C ILE A 226 12.09 12.17 6.34
N ALA A 227 11.69 12.37 5.09
CA ALA A 227 12.57 12.23 3.95
C ALA A 227 13.81 13.13 4.17
N PRO A 228 15.04 12.62 3.92
CA PRO A 228 16.26 13.37 4.16
C PRO A 228 16.12 14.76 3.55
N LEU A 229 16.32 15.79 4.38
CA LEU A 229 16.07 17.20 4.04
C LEU A 229 16.89 17.69 2.83
N SER A 230 17.86 16.90 2.38
CA SER A 230 18.64 17.14 1.18
C SER A 230 18.76 15.84 0.36
N PRO A 231 18.28 15.83 -0.89
CA PRO A 231 17.54 16.91 -1.53
C PRO A 231 16.11 17.07 -1.00
N GLU A 232 15.61 18.32 -0.97
CA GLU A 232 14.24 18.65 -0.55
C GLU A 232 13.20 17.94 -1.43
N VAL A 233 12.08 17.52 -0.82
CA VAL A 233 10.91 17.02 -1.55
C VAL A 233 10.29 18.18 -2.33
N LYS A 234 10.23 18.08 -3.66
CA LYS A 234 9.70 19.15 -4.52
C LYS A 234 8.27 18.93 -4.94
N THR A 235 7.88 17.68 -5.17
CA THR A 235 6.54 17.35 -5.65
C THR A 235 6.04 16.09 -4.98
N TRP A 236 4.78 16.12 -4.56
CA TRP A 236 4.01 14.92 -4.21
C TRP A 236 3.16 14.54 -5.42
N ASP A 237 3.34 13.33 -5.94
CA ASP A 237 2.51 12.82 -7.02
C ASP A 237 1.23 12.21 -6.47
N ILE A 238 0.19 13.05 -6.37
CA ILE A 238 -1.14 12.65 -5.90
C ILE A 238 -1.78 11.66 -6.88
N SER A 239 -1.46 11.73 -8.18
CA SER A 239 -2.11 10.88 -9.18
C SER A 239 -1.81 9.40 -9.00
N THR A 240 -0.69 9.07 -8.37
CA THR A 240 -0.30 7.69 -8.02
C THR A 240 -0.47 7.37 -6.54
N TYR A 241 -1.07 8.29 -5.76
CA TYR A 241 -1.36 8.06 -4.34
C TYR A 241 -2.44 6.99 -4.18
N SER A 242 -2.09 5.94 -3.42
CA SER A 242 -2.99 4.85 -3.05
C SER A 242 -2.90 4.60 -1.54
N PRO A 243 -3.83 3.84 -0.93
CA PRO A 243 -3.86 3.65 0.53
C PRO A 243 -2.52 3.21 1.14
N TYR A 244 -1.74 2.42 0.41
CA TYR A 244 -0.48 1.83 0.90
C TYR A 244 0.76 2.25 0.09
N SER A 245 0.63 3.25 -0.78
CA SER A 245 1.77 3.77 -1.53
C SER A 245 1.80 5.29 -1.59
N CYS A 246 3.00 5.84 -1.62
CA CYS A 246 3.26 7.26 -1.78
C CYS A 246 4.36 7.47 -2.82
N SER A 247 4.12 8.35 -3.78
CA SER A 247 5.12 8.72 -4.77
C SER A 247 5.45 10.20 -4.64
N PHE A 248 6.72 10.53 -4.60
CA PHE A 248 7.17 11.91 -4.55
C PHE A 248 8.48 12.08 -5.32
N SER A 249 8.86 13.31 -5.62
CA SER A 249 10.16 13.59 -6.21
C SER A 249 10.98 14.49 -5.32
N THR A 250 12.28 14.22 -5.27
CA THR A 250 13.27 15.03 -4.58
C THR A 250 14.27 15.63 -5.56
N GLY A 251 14.92 16.72 -5.18
CA GLY A 251 15.96 17.36 -5.99
C GLY A 251 15.41 18.37 -6.99
N ASP A 252 16.31 19.11 -7.62
CA ASP A 252 15.93 20.13 -8.60
C ASP A 252 15.59 19.49 -9.96
N ILE A 253 15.12 20.29 -10.91
CA ILE A 253 14.66 19.77 -12.21
C ILE A 253 15.72 18.93 -12.94
N ASP A 254 17.00 19.27 -12.78
CA ASP A 254 18.14 18.59 -13.40
C ASP A 254 18.58 17.32 -12.65
N THR A 255 18.22 17.18 -11.38
CA THR A 255 18.62 16.07 -10.49
C THR A 255 17.43 15.30 -9.93
N ARG A 256 16.24 15.53 -10.51
CA ARG A 256 14.98 15.03 -9.99
C ARG A 256 15.01 13.53 -9.86
N THR A 257 14.81 13.07 -8.64
CA THR A 257 14.76 11.66 -8.28
C THR A 257 13.33 11.35 -7.88
N THR A 258 12.64 10.59 -8.72
CA THR A 258 11.34 10.01 -8.35
C THR A 258 11.59 8.91 -7.32
N VAL A 259 10.85 8.99 -6.24
CA VAL A 259 10.86 8.04 -5.13
C VAL A 259 9.48 7.44 -5.03
N ARG A 260 9.40 6.12 -5.18
CA ARG A 260 8.18 5.36 -4.89
C ARG A 260 8.35 4.69 -3.54
N PHE A 261 7.41 4.93 -2.66
CA PHE A 261 7.35 4.37 -1.31
C PHE A 261 6.13 3.48 -1.19
N VAL A 262 6.31 2.25 -0.69
CA VAL A 262 5.20 1.31 -0.50
C VAL A 262 5.32 0.66 0.86
N THR A 263 4.24 0.67 1.63
CA THR A 263 4.08 -0.19 2.80
C THR A 263 3.47 -1.50 2.34
N LYS A 264 4.14 -2.63 2.58
CA LYS A 264 3.68 -3.95 2.13
C LYS A 264 3.87 -5.00 3.21
N LEU A 265 3.22 -6.13 3.02
CA LEU A 265 3.42 -7.35 3.76
C LEU A 265 4.26 -8.30 2.92
N VAL A 266 5.43 -8.66 3.43
CA VAL A 266 6.33 -9.60 2.77
C VAL A 266 6.23 -10.92 3.50
N LEU A 267 5.91 -11.97 2.76
CA LEU A 267 5.99 -13.33 3.28
C LEU A 267 7.44 -13.62 3.67
N GLU A 268 7.66 -14.08 4.91
CA GLU A 268 8.97 -14.56 5.35
C GLU A 268 9.42 -15.66 4.38
N ARG A 269 10.52 -15.38 3.67
CA ARG A 269 10.92 -16.09 2.46
C ARG A 269 11.03 -17.60 2.69
N SER A 270 10.54 -18.38 1.73
CA SER A 270 11.17 -19.67 1.46
C SER A 270 12.56 -19.39 0.91
N SER A 271 13.59 -20.04 1.44
CA SER A 271 15.00 -19.85 1.10
C SER A 271 15.33 -20.23 -0.36
N ASP A 272 14.80 -19.50 -1.33
CA ASP A 272 15.16 -19.70 -2.74
C ASP A 272 16.45 -18.96 -3.06
N SER A 273 17.36 -19.65 -3.73
CA SER A 273 18.76 -19.20 -3.92
C SER A 273 18.92 -18.02 -4.90
N SER A 274 17.86 -17.67 -5.62
CA SER A 274 17.84 -16.55 -6.58
C SER A 274 17.50 -15.21 -5.95
N ASP A 275 16.96 -15.20 -4.73
CA ASP A 275 16.55 -13.97 -4.08
C ASP A 275 17.75 -13.22 -3.49
N PRO A 276 17.81 -11.87 -3.59
CA PRO A 276 18.89 -11.11 -2.98
C PRO A 276 18.93 -11.36 -1.47
N GLU A 277 20.12 -11.72 -0.98
CA GLU A 277 20.35 -12.00 0.44
C GLU A 277 20.08 -10.73 1.28
N PRO A 278 19.30 -10.84 2.38
CA PRO A 278 19.14 -9.75 3.31
C PRO A 278 20.48 -9.36 3.95
N ILE A 279 20.75 -8.06 4.02
CA ILE A 279 21.88 -7.51 4.78
C ILE A 279 21.36 -6.87 6.06
N GLU A 280 22.14 -6.95 7.14
CA GLU A 280 21.83 -6.23 8.38
C GLU A 280 22.48 -4.84 8.37
N LYS A 281 21.67 -3.80 8.61
CA LYS A 281 22.13 -2.41 8.74
C LYS A 281 21.33 -1.71 9.83
N ASP A 282 22.03 -1.07 10.77
CA ASP A 282 21.44 -0.42 11.95
C ASP A 282 20.44 -1.29 12.73
N GLY A 283 20.72 -2.59 12.84
CA GLY A 283 19.86 -3.57 13.54
C GLY A 283 18.57 -3.93 12.81
N ARG A 284 18.46 -3.61 11.52
CA ARG A 284 17.34 -3.96 10.64
C ARG A 284 17.82 -4.76 9.44
N GLN A 285 16.98 -5.67 8.97
CA GLN A 285 17.21 -6.37 7.71
C GLN A 285 16.80 -5.49 6.54
N LEU A 286 17.67 -5.43 5.52
CA LEU A 286 17.44 -4.77 4.25
C LEU A 286 17.63 -5.77 3.12
N VAL A 287 16.77 -5.72 2.11
CA VAL A 287 16.98 -6.38 0.83
C VAL A 287 17.17 -5.30 -0.22
N ILE A 288 18.28 -5.37 -0.95
CA ILE A 288 18.63 -4.39 -1.99
C ILE A 288 18.57 -5.10 -3.34
N ASP A 289 17.69 -4.61 -4.20
CA ASP A 289 17.60 -5.02 -5.60
C ASP A 289 18.10 -3.90 -6.50
N LYS A 290 19.09 -4.20 -7.34
CA LYS A 290 19.68 -3.23 -8.28
C LYS A 290 19.33 -3.66 -9.69
N SER A 291 18.40 -2.94 -10.32
CA SER A 291 17.96 -3.19 -11.69
C SER A 291 18.23 -1.96 -12.56
N GLY A 292 19.22 -2.07 -13.45
CA GLY A 292 19.62 -0.99 -14.35
C GLY A 292 20.02 0.28 -13.61
N SER A 293 19.28 1.37 -13.83
CA SER A 293 19.47 2.67 -13.18
C SER A 293 18.60 2.86 -11.93
N SER A 294 17.97 1.80 -11.42
CA SER A 294 17.12 1.84 -10.22
C SER A 294 17.70 0.96 -9.11
N CYS A 295 17.57 1.43 -7.88
CA CYS A 295 17.85 0.68 -6.66
C CYS A 295 16.56 0.61 -5.84
N GLY A 296 16.00 -0.58 -5.75
CA GLY A 296 14.89 -0.93 -4.87
C GLY A 296 15.44 -1.40 -3.53
N VAL A 297 14.99 -0.81 -2.43
CA VAL A 297 15.37 -1.20 -1.08
C VAL A 297 14.13 -1.54 -0.29
N THR A 298 14.07 -2.76 0.24
CA THR A 298 13.02 -3.19 1.17
C THR A 298 13.61 -3.29 2.58
N ALA A 299 13.07 -2.53 3.52
CA ALA A 299 13.41 -2.61 4.94
C ALA A 299 12.30 -3.29 5.73
N TYR A 300 12.65 -4.29 6.53
CA TYR A 300 11.70 -5.12 7.27
C TYR A 300 11.47 -4.60 8.70
N PHE A 301 10.23 -4.75 9.19
CA PHE A 301 9.89 -4.53 10.59
C PHE A 301 9.95 -5.86 11.35
N LYS A 302 10.26 -5.82 12.66
CA LYS A 302 10.40 -7.03 13.50
C LYS A 302 9.09 -7.71 13.87
N ARG A 303 7.95 -7.31 13.31
CA ARG A 303 6.64 -7.86 13.69
C ARG A 303 6.11 -8.79 12.61
N THR A 304 5.81 -10.01 13.02
CA THR A 304 5.13 -11.01 12.22
C THR A 304 3.62 -10.98 12.50
N PHE A 305 2.83 -11.09 11.44
CA PHE A 305 1.40 -11.37 11.58
C PHE A 305 1.22 -12.87 11.72
N ASP A 306 0.65 -13.29 12.85
CA ASP A 306 0.09 -14.63 12.97
C ASP A 306 -1.28 -14.61 12.30
N ASN A 307 -1.36 -15.23 11.12
CA ASN A 307 -2.60 -15.34 10.36
C ASN A 307 -3.31 -16.68 10.59
N VAL A 308 -2.88 -17.50 11.57
CA VAL A 308 -3.55 -18.75 11.90
C VAL A 308 -4.96 -18.45 12.38
N TYR A 309 -5.95 -19.08 11.76
CA TYR A 309 -7.33 -18.90 12.14
C TYR A 309 -7.59 -19.53 13.53
N PRO A 310 -8.06 -18.77 14.54
CA PRO A 310 -8.21 -19.26 15.92
C PRO A 310 -9.14 -20.47 16.09
N GLY A 311 -9.97 -20.77 15.09
CA GLY A 311 -10.89 -21.91 15.08
C GLY A 311 -10.48 -23.03 14.11
N SER A 312 -9.28 -23.01 13.55
CA SER A 312 -8.81 -24.05 12.62
C SER A 312 -8.72 -25.40 13.32
N LYS A 313 -9.28 -26.46 12.71
CA LYS A 313 -9.23 -27.82 13.27
C LYS A 313 -7.85 -28.45 13.14
N ASP A 314 -7.20 -28.19 12.00
CA ASP A 314 -5.81 -28.54 11.77
C ASP A 314 -5.08 -27.25 11.40
N PRO A 315 -4.50 -26.52 12.38
CA PRO A 315 -3.76 -25.32 12.06
C PRO A 315 -2.62 -25.65 11.08
N PRO A 316 -2.35 -24.76 10.11
CA PRO A 316 -1.25 -24.96 9.18
C PRO A 316 0.05 -25.20 9.95
N THR A 317 0.91 -26.09 9.46
CA THR A 317 2.21 -26.38 10.09
C THR A 317 3.36 -26.07 9.15
N GLY A 318 4.47 -25.55 9.68
CA GLY A 318 5.65 -25.23 8.88
C GLY A 318 5.38 -24.17 7.82
N SER A 319 5.67 -24.47 6.56
CA SER A 319 5.60 -23.54 5.41
C SER A 319 4.20 -23.08 5.02
N GLU A 320 3.16 -23.60 5.67
CA GLU A 320 1.75 -23.18 5.46
C GLU A 320 1.34 -22.00 6.36
N ILE A 321 2.13 -21.70 7.39
CA ILE A 321 1.97 -20.48 8.19
C ILE A 321 2.65 -19.36 7.41
N TYR A 322 1.86 -18.39 6.98
CA TYR A 322 2.40 -17.21 6.31
C TYR A 322 2.76 -16.20 7.40
N GLU A 323 3.99 -16.25 7.87
CA GLU A 323 4.53 -15.17 8.69
C GLU A 323 4.81 -13.99 7.76
N TYR A 324 3.88 -13.03 7.75
CA TYR A 324 4.10 -11.78 7.04
C TYR A 324 4.90 -10.85 7.93
N GLN A 325 5.99 -10.32 7.40
CA GLN A 325 6.67 -9.18 7.96
C GLN A 325 6.14 -7.93 7.28
N SER A 326 5.76 -6.92 8.05
CA SER A 326 5.61 -5.60 7.47
C SER A 326 6.96 -5.20 6.83
N ALA A 327 6.91 -4.44 5.75
CA ALA A 327 8.09 -3.82 5.18
C ALA A 327 7.75 -2.48 4.54
N VAL A 328 8.78 -1.66 4.37
CA VAL A 328 8.75 -0.47 3.52
C VAL A 328 9.66 -0.72 2.32
N ALA A 329 9.16 -0.44 1.12
CA ALA A 329 9.95 -0.51 -0.10
C ALA A 329 10.14 0.90 -0.66
N VAL A 330 11.37 1.18 -1.08
CA VAL A 330 11.78 2.45 -1.67
C VAL A 330 12.47 2.18 -2.99
N ASP A 331 11.96 2.74 -4.08
CA ASP A 331 12.63 2.72 -5.38
C ASP A 331 13.22 4.09 -5.69
N SER A 332 14.53 4.13 -5.98
CA SER A 332 15.25 5.36 -6.34
C SER A 332 16.45 5.08 -7.24
N PRO A 333 16.83 5.99 -8.16
CA PRO A 333 18.11 5.91 -8.86
C PRO A 333 19.34 6.06 -7.96
N GLN A 334 19.18 6.59 -6.74
CA GLN A 334 20.27 6.81 -5.78
C GLN A 334 20.19 5.79 -4.63
N CYS A 335 21.03 4.76 -4.68
CA CYS A 335 20.90 3.62 -3.78
C CYS A 335 21.18 3.94 -2.31
N ASP A 336 22.13 4.85 -2.03
CA ASP A 336 22.43 5.27 -0.66
C ASP A 336 21.26 6.07 -0.08
N TYR A 337 20.61 6.90 -0.90
CA TYR A 337 19.40 7.62 -0.53
C TYR A 337 18.24 6.65 -0.25
N ALA A 338 17.98 5.67 -1.13
CA ALA A 338 16.94 4.67 -0.91
C ALA A 338 17.14 3.88 0.38
N GLN A 339 18.38 3.46 0.66
CA GLN A 339 18.71 2.74 1.89
C GLN A 339 18.46 3.58 3.13
N GLN A 340 18.93 4.83 3.14
CA GLN A 340 18.76 5.72 4.29
C GLN A 340 17.27 6.01 4.53
N LEU A 341 16.53 6.34 3.46
CA LEU A 341 15.10 6.60 3.56
C LEU A 341 14.32 5.38 4.06
N ALA A 342 14.63 4.18 3.56
CA ALA A 342 13.98 2.95 4.02
C ALA A 342 14.25 2.68 5.51
N LEU A 343 15.47 2.93 6.00
CA LEU A 343 15.81 2.78 7.41
C LEU A 343 15.09 3.80 8.30
N ASP A 344 15.02 5.06 7.88
CA ASP A 344 14.36 6.12 8.64
C ASP A 344 12.84 5.93 8.67
N ALA A 345 12.25 5.52 7.55
CA ALA A 345 10.84 5.13 7.49
C ALA A 345 10.56 3.91 8.35
N ALA A 346 11.43 2.90 8.31
CA ALA A 346 11.30 1.73 9.17
C ALA A 346 11.40 2.09 10.66
N ARG A 347 12.18 3.11 11.06
CA ARG A 347 12.18 3.61 12.44
C ARG A 347 10.90 4.35 12.79
N ARG A 348 10.41 5.19 11.89
CA ARG A 348 9.21 6.02 12.09
C ARG A 348 7.95 5.18 12.29
N PHE A 349 7.78 4.12 11.50
CA PHE A 349 6.60 3.26 11.54
C PHE A 349 6.71 2.09 12.52
N ASP A 350 7.85 1.89 13.18
CA ASP A 350 8.02 0.86 14.24
C ASP A 350 7.87 1.44 15.65
N ALA A 351 7.90 2.78 15.78
CA ALA A 351 7.84 3.52 17.03
C ALA A 351 6.41 3.63 17.59
#